data_AF-A0A819KSE4-F1
#
_entry.id   AF-A0A819KSE4-F1
#
_cell.length_a   1.000
_cell.length_b   1.000
_cell.length_c   1.000
_cell.angle_alpha   90.00
_cell.angle_beta   90.00
_cell.angle_gamma   90.00
#
_symmetry.space_group_name_H-M   'P 1'
#
loop_
_entity.id
_entity.type
_entity.pdbx_description
1 polymer ?
#
loop_
_entity_poly.entity_id
_entity_poly.type
_entity_poly.pdbx_seq_one_letter_code
_entity_poly.pdbx_strand_id
1 'polypeptide(L)'
;WRPAYMEADQYLFVDLGARYYVTGVATQGRRAAKEYVTVYNIMYSDNGHNWFHYTNEDKIIVNFIGNKNDNGIVRNNFSDPFITRFVRFNPRQWNNFISMRVEIYGCPFTSSSFTFDGQTIAYYDATFIPLHNQQDELRLRFKTNYPNGVLFYAKGTQNNDYLAVELRNGSIFVGIDLGSTPERPGATIIQAGSVLDDYQWHDLAVIRYWKNVSVKIDQTVFYEESQSAFNGLDLDGKKYLISEFLYRKTCFS
;
A
#
# COMPACT_ATOMS: atom_id res chain seq x y z
N TRP A 1 2.47 -29.70 3.54
CA TRP A 1 1.84 -30.06 2.26
C TRP A 1 2.84 -30.76 1.37
N ARG A 2 2.38 -31.77 0.61
CA ARG A 2 3.10 -32.48 -0.45
C ARG A 2 2.08 -32.87 -1.54
N PRO A 3 2.30 -32.55 -2.82
CA PRO A 3 1.42 -32.96 -3.91
C PRO A 3 1.57 -34.45 -4.23
N ALA A 4 0.60 -35.00 -4.96
CA ALA A 4 0.66 -36.38 -5.46
C ALA A 4 1.72 -36.54 -6.57
N TYR A 5 1.91 -35.52 -7.39
CA TYR A 5 2.84 -35.50 -8.52
C TYR A 5 3.94 -34.45 -8.31
N MET A 6 5.11 -34.67 -8.90
CA MET A 6 6.30 -33.81 -8.74
C MET A 6 6.54 -32.99 -10.01
N GLU A 7 5.57 -32.15 -10.33
CA GLU A 7 5.56 -31.34 -11.54
C GLU A 7 5.63 -29.84 -11.19
N ALA A 8 6.10 -29.02 -12.14
CA ALA A 8 6.33 -27.60 -11.90
C ALA A 8 5.05 -26.74 -11.85
N ASP A 9 3.89 -27.34 -12.13
CA ASP A 9 2.57 -26.72 -12.10
C ASP A 9 1.84 -26.90 -10.76
N GLN A 10 2.43 -27.67 -9.83
CA GLN A 10 1.87 -27.91 -8.51
C GLN A 10 1.88 -26.64 -7.67
N TYR A 11 0.90 -26.48 -6.79
CA TYR A 11 0.83 -25.34 -5.88
C TYR A 11 0.16 -25.69 -4.55
N LEU A 12 0.59 -25.00 -3.49
CA LEU A 12 -0.15 -24.90 -2.24
C LEU A 12 -0.89 -23.57 -2.25
N PHE A 13 -2.21 -23.59 -2.19
CA PHE A 13 -3.01 -22.38 -1.98
C PHE A 13 -3.48 -22.30 -0.53
N VAL A 14 -3.59 -21.08 -0.03
CA VAL A 14 -4.04 -20.75 1.33
C VAL A 14 -5.12 -19.67 1.22
N ASP A 15 -6.30 -19.92 1.78
CA ASP A 15 -7.32 -18.89 2.04
C ASP A 15 -7.08 -18.32 3.44
N LEU A 16 -6.83 -17.02 3.54
CA LEU A 16 -6.63 -16.32 4.81
C LEU A 16 -7.95 -16.01 5.53
N GLY A 17 -9.11 -16.32 4.93
CA GLY A 17 -10.46 -16.08 5.45
C GLY A 17 -10.94 -14.64 5.26
N ALA A 18 -10.02 -13.67 5.34
CA ALA A 18 -10.24 -12.26 5.05
C ALA A 18 -9.07 -11.69 4.23
N ARG A 19 -9.16 -10.42 3.84
CA ARG A 19 -8.01 -9.73 3.23
C ARG A 19 -6.98 -9.40 4.30
N TYR A 20 -5.72 -9.55 3.97
CA TYR A 20 -4.57 -9.21 4.81
C TYR A 20 -3.59 -8.35 4.02
N TYR A 21 -2.88 -7.46 4.71
CA TYR A 21 -1.69 -6.81 4.20
C TYR A 21 -0.49 -7.74 4.47
N VAL A 22 -0.03 -8.43 3.43
CA VAL A 22 0.96 -9.50 3.52
C VAL A 22 2.36 -8.93 3.32
N THR A 23 3.23 -9.11 4.31
CA THR A 23 4.58 -8.51 4.36
C THR A 23 5.70 -9.53 4.14
N GLY A 24 5.40 -10.82 4.26
CA GLY A 24 6.38 -11.86 4.00
C GLY A 24 5.83 -13.27 4.17
N VAL A 25 6.70 -14.24 3.93
CA VAL A 25 6.41 -15.66 4.11
C VAL A 25 7.61 -16.37 4.72
N ALA A 26 7.37 -17.47 5.44
CA ALA A 26 8.41 -18.43 5.77
C ALA A 26 8.08 -19.81 5.21
N THR A 27 9.13 -20.55 4.89
CA THR A 27 9.06 -21.91 4.36
C THR A 27 9.96 -22.83 5.17
N GLN A 28 9.55 -24.08 5.34
CA GLN A 28 10.29 -25.13 6.02
C GLN A 28 10.02 -26.47 5.32
N GLY A 29 11.05 -27.32 5.19
CA GLY A 29 10.92 -28.66 4.62
C GLY A 29 10.14 -29.64 5.51
N ARG A 30 10.02 -30.90 5.08
CA ARG A 30 9.41 -31.98 5.87
C ARG A 30 10.44 -32.59 6.82
N ARG A 31 10.19 -32.47 8.13
CA ARG A 31 11.08 -32.94 9.19
C ARG A 31 11.56 -34.39 8.97
N ALA A 32 12.89 -34.57 9.02
CA ALA A 32 13.58 -35.86 8.93
C ALA A 32 13.36 -36.65 7.64
N ALA A 33 12.91 -35.99 6.56
CA ALA A 33 12.67 -36.64 5.27
C ALA A 33 13.67 -36.19 4.18
N LYS A 34 14.49 -35.16 4.45
CA LYS A 34 15.31 -34.51 3.39
C LYS A 34 14.48 -34.09 2.18
N GLU A 35 13.21 -33.73 2.38
CA GLU A 35 12.29 -33.26 1.33
C GLU A 35 11.99 -31.78 1.57
N TYR A 36 12.30 -30.92 0.60
CA TYR A 36 12.12 -29.48 0.74
C TYR A 36 12.15 -28.75 -0.60
N VAL A 37 11.51 -27.58 -0.66
CA VAL A 37 11.50 -26.71 -1.85
C VAL A 37 12.63 -25.69 -1.75
N THR A 38 13.45 -25.60 -2.81
CA THR A 38 14.64 -24.72 -2.87
C THR A 38 14.34 -23.40 -3.59
N VAL A 39 13.40 -23.41 -4.54
CA VAL A 39 12.96 -22.21 -5.26
C VAL A 39 11.45 -22.26 -5.46
N TYR A 40 10.78 -21.13 -5.23
CA TYR A 40 9.33 -20.98 -5.45
C TYR A 40 8.99 -19.57 -5.90
N ASN A 41 7.82 -19.38 -6.54
CA ASN A 41 7.22 -18.07 -6.72
C ASN A 41 5.86 -17.98 -6.03
N ILE A 42 5.48 -16.74 -5.72
CA ILE A 42 4.22 -16.41 -5.07
C ILE A 42 3.23 -15.90 -6.11
N MET A 43 2.00 -16.40 -6.02
CA MET A 43 0.85 -15.79 -6.67
C MET A 43 -0.19 -15.44 -5.63
N TYR A 44 -1.05 -14.47 -5.93
CA TYR A 44 -2.08 -14.01 -5.02
C TYR A 44 -3.38 -13.70 -5.76
N SER A 45 -4.49 -13.70 -5.04
CA SER A 45 -5.83 -13.45 -5.57
C SER A 45 -6.75 -12.90 -4.49
N ASP A 46 -7.69 -12.06 -4.88
CA ASP A 46 -8.78 -11.61 -3.98
C ASP A 46 -10.04 -12.47 -4.10
N ASN A 47 -10.21 -13.22 -5.19
CA ASN A 47 -11.43 -13.99 -5.48
C ASN A 47 -11.20 -15.50 -5.65
N GLY A 48 -9.95 -15.96 -5.59
CA GLY A 48 -9.59 -17.38 -5.76
C GLY A 48 -9.60 -17.87 -7.20
N HIS A 49 -10.01 -17.04 -8.17
CA HIS A 49 -10.13 -17.40 -9.59
C HIS A 49 -9.09 -16.68 -10.46
N ASN A 50 -8.94 -15.37 -10.29
CA ASN A 50 -7.98 -14.55 -11.04
C ASN A 50 -6.71 -14.42 -10.21
N TRP A 51 -5.61 -14.93 -10.71
CA TRP A 51 -4.34 -15.00 -9.98
C TRP A 51 -3.31 -14.08 -10.62
N PHE A 52 -2.62 -13.33 -9.77
CA PHE A 52 -1.53 -12.43 -10.15
C PHE A 52 -0.21 -12.97 -9.62
N HIS A 53 0.84 -12.87 -10.42
CA HIS A 53 2.19 -13.16 -9.94
C HIS A 53 2.70 -12.01 -9.07
N TYR A 54 3.45 -12.35 -8.02
CA TYR A 54 4.28 -11.37 -7.34
C TYR A 54 5.49 -11.02 -8.22
N THR A 55 5.69 -9.73 -8.47
CA THR A 55 6.74 -9.23 -9.34
C THR A 55 7.61 -8.18 -8.63
N ASN A 56 8.81 -7.94 -9.13
CA ASN A 56 9.60 -6.77 -8.74
C ASN A 56 9.05 -5.49 -9.41
N GLU A 57 9.75 -4.37 -9.21
CA GLU A 57 9.44 -3.06 -9.78
C GLU A 57 9.33 -3.10 -11.32
N ASP A 58 10.18 -3.90 -11.97
CA ASP A 58 10.22 -4.10 -13.42
C ASP A 58 9.17 -5.10 -13.96
N LYS A 59 8.21 -5.53 -13.13
CA LYS A 59 7.18 -6.54 -13.48
C LYS A 59 7.73 -7.93 -13.81
N ILE A 60 8.94 -8.25 -13.37
CA ILE A 60 9.54 -9.57 -13.51
C ILE A 60 9.10 -10.46 -12.33
N ILE A 61 8.68 -11.69 -12.61
CA ILE A 61 8.28 -12.67 -11.59
C ILE A 61 9.46 -12.96 -10.67
N VAL A 62 9.25 -12.82 -9.35
CA VAL A 62 10.31 -13.07 -8.37
C VAL A 62 10.36 -14.54 -8.02
N ASN A 63 11.56 -15.13 -8.16
CA ASN A 63 11.88 -16.45 -7.65
C ASN A 63 12.52 -16.29 -6.26
N PHE A 64 11.80 -16.76 -5.24
CA PHE A 64 12.26 -16.75 -3.86
C PHE A 64 13.15 -17.96 -3.58
N ILE A 65 14.27 -17.72 -2.90
CA ILE A 65 15.13 -18.79 -2.40
C ILE A 65 14.47 -19.38 -1.14
N GLY A 66 14.17 -20.67 -1.21
CA GLY A 66 13.56 -21.44 -0.13
C GLY A 66 14.60 -22.17 0.71
N ASN A 67 14.31 -23.41 1.06
CA ASN A 67 15.05 -24.18 2.05
C ASN A 67 16.32 -24.82 1.48
N LYS A 68 17.36 -24.93 2.32
CA LYS A 68 18.60 -25.66 2.03
C LYS A 68 18.65 -27.05 2.69
N ASN A 69 17.74 -27.31 3.62
CA ASN A 69 17.59 -28.57 4.33
C ASN A 69 16.13 -28.74 4.78
N ASP A 70 15.81 -29.83 5.46
CA ASP A 70 14.43 -30.20 5.78
C ASP A 70 13.87 -29.61 7.10
N ASN A 71 14.72 -28.97 7.91
CA ASN A 71 14.33 -28.48 9.23
C ASN A 71 14.60 -26.98 9.47
N GLY A 72 15.44 -26.34 8.67
CA GLY A 72 15.72 -24.90 8.75
C GLY A 72 14.55 -24.08 8.20
N ILE A 73 14.16 -23.05 8.91
CA ILE A 73 13.14 -22.08 8.48
C ILE A 73 13.82 -21.01 7.63
N VAL A 74 13.28 -20.73 6.46
CA VAL A 74 13.73 -19.64 5.59
C VAL A 74 12.60 -18.63 5.46
N ARG A 75 12.87 -17.39 5.89
CA ARG A 75 11.94 -16.27 5.81
C ARG A 75 12.33 -15.35 4.66
N ASN A 76 11.34 -15.00 3.85
CA ASN A 76 11.45 -14.02 2.77
C ASN A 76 10.44 -12.90 3.02
N ASN A 77 10.93 -11.68 3.19
CA ASN A 77 10.07 -10.49 3.24
C ASN A 77 9.84 -9.98 1.81
N PHE A 78 8.64 -9.45 1.56
CA PHE A 78 8.31 -8.84 0.27
C PHE A 78 8.86 -7.40 0.24
N SER A 79 9.55 -7.05 -0.85
CA SER A 79 10.01 -5.68 -1.09
C SER A 79 8.83 -4.73 -1.32
N ASP A 80 7.76 -5.23 -1.92
CA ASP A 80 6.48 -4.52 -2.12
C ASP A 80 5.35 -5.35 -1.48
N PRO A 81 5.04 -5.15 -0.19
CA PRO A 81 3.93 -5.84 0.46
C PRO A 81 2.59 -5.59 -0.24
N PHE A 82 1.69 -6.58 -0.22
CA PHE A 82 0.46 -6.53 -1.02
C PHE A 82 -0.76 -6.99 -0.22
N ILE A 83 -1.94 -6.51 -0.64
CA ILE A 83 -3.21 -6.86 -0.02
C ILE A 83 -3.84 -8.03 -0.78
N THR A 84 -4.08 -9.13 -0.10
CA THR A 84 -4.75 -10.29 -0.71
C THR A 84 -5.57 -11.06 0.30
N ARG A 85 -6.49 -11.90 -0.16
CA ARG A 85 -7.13 -12.95 0.65
C ARG A 85 -6.50 -14.32 0.41
N PHE A 86 -6.10 -14.60 -0.82
CA PHE A 86 -5.58 -15.90 -1.21
C PHE A 86 -4.10 -15.79 -1.59
N VAL A 87 -3.30 -16.75 -1.15
CA VAL A 87 -1.87 -16.86 -1.47
C VAL A 87 -1.56 -18.24 -2.01
N ARG A 88 -0.79 -18.31 -3.10
CA ARG A 88 -0.27 -19.55 -3.71
C ARG A 88 1.25 -19.58 -3.62
N PHE A 89 1.76 -20.67 -3.06
CA PHE A 89 3.16 -21.06 -3.17
C PHE A 89 3.30 -22.02 -4.35
N ASN A 90 4.09 -21.63 -5.35
CA ASN A 90 4.30 -22.40 -6.57
C ASN A 90 5.76 -22.89 -6.60
N PRO A 91 6.05 -24.12 -6.19
CA PRO A 91 7.39 -24.71 -6.21
C PRO A 91 7.94 -24.76 -7.63
N ARG A 92 9.22 -24.40 -7.79
CA ARG A 92 9.93 -24.44 -9.09
C ARG A 92 11.14 -25.35 -9.06
N GLN A 93 11.79 -25.48 -7.91
CA GLN A 93 12.89 -26.40 -7.70
C GLN A 93 12.77 -26.99 -6.28
N TRP A 94 13.16 -28.25 -6.12
CA TRP A 94 13.05 -28.98 -4.86
C TRP A 94 14.11 -30.07 -4.74
N ASN A 95 14.32 -30.54 -3.51
CA ASN A 95 15.15 -31.69 -3.20
C ASN A 95 14.26 -32.90 -2.86
N ASN A 96 14.50 -34.03 -3.53
CA ASN A 96 13.70 -35.27 -3.46
C ASN A 96 12.24 -35.09 -3.88
N PHE A 97 11.42 -34.46 -3.04
CA PHE A 97 9.99 -34.25 -3.27
C PHE A 97 9.59 -32.83 -2.89
N ILE A 98 8.55 -32.31 -3.55
CA ILE A 98 7.87 -31.08 -3.18
C ILE A 98 7.23 -31.28 -1.80
N SER A 99 7.85 -30.71 -0.77
CA SER A 99 7.37 -30.78 0.60
C SER A 99 7.58 -29.43 1.27
N MET A 100 6.49 -28.83 1.75
CA MET A 100 6.50 -27.49 2.36
C MET A 100 5.64 -27.44 3.61
N ARG A 101 6.17 -26.80 4.65
CA ARG A 101 5.43 -26.14 5.74
C ARG A 101 5.59 -24.65 5.52
N VAL A 102 4.52 -23.89 5.65
CA VAL A 102 4.51 -22.46 5.32
C VAL A 102 3.89 -21.66 6.45
N GLU A 103 4.37 -20.43 6.59
CA GLU A 103 3.79 -19.38 7.45
C GLU A 103 3.68 -18.12 6.59
N ILE A 104 2.58 -17.37 6.73
CA ILE A 104 2.35 -16.11 6.02
C ILE A 104 2.32 -15.00 7.06
N TYR A 105 3.17 -13.99 6.89
CA TYR A 105 3.25 -12.85 7.79
C TYR A 105 2.50 -11.65 7.22
N GLY A 106 1.78 -10.96 8.09
CA GLY A 106 1.01 -9.78 7.75
C GLY A 106 0.09 -9.35 8.88
N CYS A 107 -0.80 -8.42 8.59
CA CYS A 107 -1.86 -8.00 9.51
C CYS A 107 -3.22 -8.00 8.79
N PRO A 108 -4.35 -8.18 9.52
CA PRO A 108 -5.67 -8.10 8.94
C PRO A 108 -5.84 -6.76 8.21
N PHE A 109 -6.27 -6.83 6.95
CA PHE A 109 -6.61 -5.64 6.20
C PHE A 109 -8.04 -5.24 6.56
N THR A 110 -8.18 -4.15 7.32
CA THR A 110 -9.48 -3.57 7.64
C THR A 110 -9.72 -2.36 6.77
N SER A 111 -10.82 -2.35 6.00
CA SER A 111 -11.29 -1.14 5.32
C SER A 111 -12.57 -0.66 5.95
N SER A 112 -12.49 0.44 6.68
CA SER A 112 -13.67 1.16 7.15
C SER A 112 -14.08 2.16 6.09
N SER A 113 -15.29 1.98 5.55
CA SER A 113 -15.94 2.97 4.71
C SER A 113 -16.69 3.95 5.61
N PHE A 114 -16.32 5.22 5.56
CA PHE A 114 -17.01 6.27 6.30
C PHE A 114 -18.00 6.98 5.38
N THR A 115 -19.10 7.47 5.91
CA THR A 115 -20.02 8.36 5.19
C THR A 115 -20.13 9.60 6.04
N PHE A 116 -19.81 10.74 5.45
CA PHE A 116 -19.88 12.03 6.12
C PHE A 116 -21.03 12.82 5.51
N ASP A 117 -21.79 13.51 6.34
CA ASP A 117 -22.95 14.34 5.99
C ASP A 117 -22.61 15.84 6.00
N GLY A 118 -21.31 16.17 5.93
CA GLY A 118 -20.79 17.52 6.11
C GLY A 118 -20.71 18.01 7.55
N GLN A 119 -21.18 17.24 8.55
CA GLN A 119 -21.11 17.59 9.97
C GLN A 119 -20.13 16.73 10.77
N THR A 120 -19.72 15.60 10.20
CA THR A 120 -18.83 14.63 10.84
C THR A 120 -17.41 14.72 10.30
N ILE A 121 -16.43 14.53 11.19
CA ILE A 121 -15.00 14.50 10.89
C ILE A 121 -14.45 13.20 11.44
N ALA A 122 -13.72 12.44 10.63
CA ALA A 122 -12.89 11.36 11.16
C ALA A 122 -11.48 11.90 11.32
N TYR A 123 -10.89 11.72 12.49
CA TYR A 123 -9.48 12.02 12.70
C TYR A 123 -8.73 10.77 13.11
N TYR A 124 -7.52 10.64 12.61
CA TYR A 124 -6.54 9.69 13.07
C TYR A 124 -5.51 10.44 13.90
N ASP A 125 -5.37 10.02 15.16
CA ASP A 125 -4.35 10.55 16.05
C ASP A 125 -3.03 9.83 15.76
N ALA A 126 -2.14 10.50 15.02
CA ALA A 126 -0.82 10.00 14.63
C ALA A 126 0.30 10.54 15.52
N THR A 127 -0.03 11.22 16.63
CA THR A 127 0.92 11.88 17.53
C THR A 127 1.99 10.96 18.13
N PHE A 128 1.83 9.64 18.01
CA PHE A 128 2.79 8.63 18.48
C PHE A 128 3.68 8.03 17.38
N ILE A 129 3.56 8.46 16.11
CA ILE A 129 4.38 7.97 15.00
C ILE A 129 5.17 9.15 14.42
N PRO A 130 6.45 9.34 14.79
CA PRO A 130 7.28 10.38 14.19
C PRO A 130 7.52 10.01 12.72
N LEU A 131 6.81 10.67 11.81
CA LEU A 131 6.99 10.50 10.37
C LEU A 131 7.88 11.63 9.86
N HIS A 132 9.16 11.63 10.26
CA HIS A 132 10.17 12.38 9.51
C HIS A 132 10.61 11.52 8.33
N ASN A 133 9.78 11.47 7.29
CA ASN A 133 10.08 10.65 6.13
C ASN A 133 10.51 11.55 4.96
N GLN A 134 11.50 11.09 4.19
CA GLN A 134 11.84 11.67 2.88
C GLN A 134 10.90 11.16 1.77
N GLN A 135 9.95 10.29 2.14
CA GLN A 135 8.94 9.69 1.27
C GLN A 135 7.60 9.62 2.01
N ASP A 136 6.55 10.14 1.38
CA ASP A 136 5.19 10.09 1.92
C ASP A 136 4.23 9.54 0.89
N GLU A 137 3.27 8.75 1.34
CA GLU A 137 2.25 8.19 0.48
C GLU A 137 0.87 8.24 1.15
N LEU A 138 -0.04 9.01 0.55
CA LEU A 138 -1.46 9.02 0.89
C LEU A 138 -2.21 8.35 -0.26
N ARG A 139 -2.92 7.25 0.04
CA ARG A 139 -3.85 6.62 -0.90
C ARG A 139 -5.26 6.68 -0.35
N LEU A 140 -6.19 7.12 -1.18
CA LEU A 140 -7.62 7.11 -0.87
C LEU A 140 -8.41 6.78 -2.12
N ARG A 141 -9.59 6.20 -1.92
CA ARG A 141 -10.60 6.06 -2.96
C ARG A 141 -11.80 6.88 -2.53
N PHE A 142 -12.44 7.57 -3.46
CA PHE A 142 -13.54 8.48 -3.13
C PHE A 142 -14.64 8.42 -4.19
N LYS A 143 -15.84 8.81 -3.79
CA LYS A 143 -17.03 8.89 -4.64
C LYS A 143 -17.91 10.02 -4.11
N THR A 144 -18.28 10.99 -4.93
CA THR A 144 -19.16 12.10 -4.54
C THR A 144 -19.98 12.60 -5.72
N ASN A 145 -21.07 13.31 -5.43
CA ASN A 145 -21.82 14.16 -6.35
C ASN A 145 -21.74 15.65 -5.98
N TYR A 146 -20.85 15.99 -5.04
CA TYR A 146 -20.60 17.36 -4.61
C TYR A 146 -19.30 17.87 -5.24
N PRO A 147 -19.32 19.04 -5.90
CA PRO A 147 -18.17 19.54 -6.62
C PRO A 147 -17.06 20.09 -5.72
N ASN A 148 -17.31 20.26 -4.42
CA ASN A 148 -16.37 20.85 -3.46
C ASN A 148 -16.34 20.08 -2.14
N GLY A 149 -15.16 19.91 -1.54
CA GLY A 149 -15.00 19.26 -0.23
C GLY A 149 -13.55 19.05 0.16
N VAL A 150 -13.25 18.79 1.44
CA VAL A 150 -11.89 18.51 1.93
C VAL A 150 -11.70 17.01 2.13
N LEU A 151 -10.91 16.35 1.29
CA LEU A 151 -10.76 14.89 1.40
C LEU A 151 -9.82 14.50 2.53
N PHE A 152 -8.76 15.29 2.71
CA PHE A 152 -7.73 15.01 3.71
C PHE A 152 -7.09 16.32 4.15
N TYR A 153 -6.80 16.42 5.45
CA TYR A 153 -6.04 17.52 6.01
C TYR A 153 -5.13 17.00 7.12
N ALA A 154 -3.82 17.20 6.98
CA ALA A 154 -2.86 16.96 8.03
C ALA A 154 -1.97 18.20 8.20
N LYS A 155 -1.62 18.50 9.44
CA LYS A 155 -0.78 19.64 9.78
C LYS A 155 0.24 19.24 10.86
N GLY A 156 1.49 19.68 10.71
CA GLY A 156 2.52 19.60 11.72
C GLY A 156 2.29 20.57 12.87
N THR A 157 2.74 20.20 14.06
CA THR A 157 2.58 20.99 15.28
C THR A 157 3.65 22.07 15.45
N GLN A 158 4.81 21.92 14.80
CA GLN A 158 5.99 22.77 15.03
C GLN A 158 6.35 23.68 13.85
N ASN A 159 6.32 23.17 12.61
CA ASN A 159 6.87 23.89 11.44
C ASN A 159 5.80 24.46 10.48
N ASN A 160 4.51 24.34 10.83
CA ASN A 160 3.37 24.72 9.98
C ASN A 160 3.29 23.96 8.63
N ASP A 161 4.09 22.92 8.45
CA ASP A 161 3.97 21.91 7.41
C ASP A 161 2.54 21.39 7.34
N TYR A 162 2.04 21.17 6.13
CA TYR A 162 0.72 20.61 5.95
C TYR A 162 0.61 19.81 4.65
N LEU A 163 -0.37 18.92 4.63
CA LEU A 163 -0.86 18.26 3.44
C LEU A 163 -2.39 18.37 3.43
N ALA A 164 -2.91 19.02 2.41
CA ALA A 164 -4.34 19.20 2.17
C ALA A 164 -4.70 18.61 0.81
N VAL A 165 -5.77 17.82 0.78
CA VAL A 165 -6.39 17.33 -0.45
C VAL A 165 -7.81 17.84 -0.46
N GLU A 166 -8.17 18.59 -1.50
CA GLU A 166 -9.47 19.21 -1.64
C GLU A 166 -10.04 18.91 -3.02
N LEU A 167 -11.34 18.69 -3.10
CA LEU A 167 -12.08 18.77 -4.34
C LEU A 167 -12.57 20.21 -4.49
N ARG A 168 -12.32 20.84 -5.63
CA ARG A 168 -12.80 22.17 -5.97
C ARG A 168 -13.31 22.16 -7.40
N ASN A 169 -14.59 22.47 -7.58
CA ASN A 169 -15.28 22.44 -8.88
C ASN A 169 -15.01 21.16 -9.69
N GLY A 170 -15.06 19.99 -9.03
CA GLY A 170 -14.86 18.68 -9.67
C GLY A 170 -13.40 18.32 -9.99
N SER A 171 -12.41 19.14 -9.61
CA SER A 171 -10.97 18.85 -9.73
C SER A 171 -10.33 18.67 -8.36
N ILE A 172 -9.33 17.79 -8.25
CA ILE A 172 -8.54 17.64 -7.02
C ILE A 172 -7.45 18.71 -6.97
N PHE A 173 -7.29 19.32 -5.81
CA PHE A 173 -6.23 20.24 -5.44
C PHE A 173 -5.46 19.62 -4.28
N VAL A 174 -4.18 19.36 -4.50
CA VAL A 174 -3.25 18.89 -3.47
C VAL A 174 -2.35 20.05 -3.08
N GLY A 175 -2.53 20.56 -1.86
CA GLY A 175 -1.65 21.55 -1.24
C GLY A 175 -0.69 20.86 -0.30
N ILE A 176 0.61 21.09 -0.45
CA ILE A 176 1.66 20.56 0.42
C ILE A 176 2.67 21.63 0.78
N ASP A 177 3.02 21.75 2.06
CA ASP A 177 4.04 22.66 2.55
C ASP A 177 5.09 21.87 3.32
N LEU A 178 6.34 21.94 2.85
CA LEU A 178 7.52 21.27 3.45
C LEU A 178 8.28 22.17 4.42
N GLY A 179 7.73 23.35 4.74
CA GLY A 179 8.38 24.40 5.51
C GLY A 179 8.69 25.62 4.64
N SER A 180 8.53 26.80 5.21
CA SER A 180 8.73 28.10 4.55
C SER A 180 9.89 28.88 5.19
N THR A 181 10.62 29.67 4.39
CA THR A 181 11.52 30.73 4.87
C THR A 181 10.97 32.10 4.46
N PRO A 182 11.49 33.23 5.02
CA PRO A 182 11.07 34.57 4.59
C PRO A 182 11.25 34.81 3.08
N GLU A 183 12.22 34.16 2.45
CA GLU A 183 12.54 34.32 1.03
C GLU A 183 11.92 33.26 0.12
N ARG A 184 11.51 32.10 0.67
CA ARG A 184 10.99 30.97 -0.12
C ARG A 184 9.74 30.37 0.52
N PRO A 185 8.56 30.51 -0.12
CA PRO A 185 7.36 29.82 0.35
C PRO A 185 7.53 28.30 0.19
N GLY A 186 7.10 27.56 1.20
CA GLY A 186 7.13 26.10 1.19
C GLY A 186 5.94 25.44 0.52
N ALA A 187 4.82 26.16 0.44
CA ALA A 187 3.57 25.66 -0.11
C ALA A 187 3.66 25.45 -1.63
N THR A 188 3.21 24.29 -2.08
CA THR A 188 3.07 23.87 -3.47
C THR A 188 1.64 23.37 -3.68
N ILE A 189 1.00 23.76 -4.78
CA ILE A 189 -0.37 23.36 -5.11
C ILE A 189 -0.38 22.65 -6.46
N ILE A 190 -1.01 21.48 -6.51
CA ILE A 190 -1.14 20.65 -7.71
C ILE A 190 -2.62 20.48 -8.00
N GLN A 191 -3.05 20.88 -9.19
CA GLN A 191 -4.39 20.55 -9.68
C GLN A 191 -4.33 19.25 -10.50
N ALA A 192 -5.25 18.33 -10.22
CA ALA A 192 -5.31 17.02 -10.86
C ALA A 192 -6.75 16.61 -11.18
N GLY A 193 -6.95 16.09 -12.40
CA GLY A 193 -8.23 15.59 -12.89
C GLY A 193 -9.34 16.66 -13.00
N SER A 194 -10.52 16.21 -13.43
CA SER A 194 -11.72 17.02 -13.62
C SER A 194 -12.95 16.12 -13.66
N VAL A 195 -14.12 16.64 -13.31
CA VAL A 195 -15.40 15.89 -13.31
C VAL A 195 -15.33 14.68 -12.36
N LEU A 196 -14.70 14.86 -11.20
CA LEU A 196 -14.53 13.82 -10.17
C LEU A 196 -15.72 13.76 -9.19
N ASP A 197 -16.76 14.54 -9.46
CA ASP A 197 -18.04 14.63 -8.78
C ASP A 197 -19.17 13.94 -9.56
N ASP A 198 -18.83 12.94 -10.39
CA ASP A 198 -19.74 12.20 -11.28
C ASP A 198 -20.49 11.05 -10.59
N TYR A 199 -20.37 10.94 -9.27
CA TYR A 199 -20.87 9.82 -8.48
C TYR A 199 -20.35 8.46 -8.98
N GLN A 200 -19.09 8.40 -9.44
CA GLN A 200 -18.31 7.19 -9.64
C GLN A 200 -17.13 7.14 -8.67
N TRP A 201 -16.51 5.96 -8.59
CA TRP A 201 -15.36 5.75 -7.74
C TRP A 201 -14.08 6.20 -8.44
N HIS A 202 -13.33 7.07 -7.79
CA HIS A 202 -12.01 7.51 -8.22
C HIS A 202 -10.92 7.09 -7.24
N ASP A 203 -9.79 6.68 -7.78
CA ASP A 203 -8.59 6.29 -7.05
C ASP A 203 -7.59 7.46 -7.01
N LEU A 204 -7.30 7.99 -5.82
CA LEU A 204 -6.31 9.05 -5.60
C LEU A 204 -5.09 8.49 -4.87
N ALA A 205 -3.91 8.79 -5.38
CA ALA A 205 -2.66 8.66 -4.65
C ALA A 205 -1.85 9.96 -4.70
N VAL A 206 -1.41 10.45 -3.55
CA VAL A 206 -0.39 11.50 -3.42
C VAL A 206 0.88 10.82 -2.95
N ILE A 207 1.91 10.85 -3.78
CA ILE A 207 3.20 10.21 -3.52
C ILE A 207 4.27 11.27 -3.61
N ARG A 208 4.99 11.49 -2.51
CA ARG A 208 6.10 12.43 -2.43
C ARG A 208 7.41 11.68 -2.24
N TYR A 209 8.43 12.09 -2.97
CA TYR A 209 9.83 11.74 -2.75
C TYR A 209 10.64 13.04 -2.70
N TRP A 210 11.20 13.38 -1.53
CA TRP A 210 11.91 14.63 -1.32
C TRP A 210 11.01 15.84 -1.67
N LYS A 211 11.38 16.60 -2.70
CA LYS A 211 10.58 17.73 -3.22
C LYS A 211 9.63 17.34 -4.34
N ASN A 212 9.83 16.16 -4.95
CA ASN A 212 9.00 15.70 -6.04
C ASN A 212 7.70 15.16 -5.49
N VAL A 213 6.60 15.75 -5.93
CA VAL A 213 5.25 15.36 -5.55
C VAL A 213 4.55 14.87 -6.81
N SER A 214 3.97 13.69 -6.73
CA SER A 214 3.15 13.13 -7.78
C SER A 214 1.73 12.90 -7.26
N VAL A 215 0.76 13.34 -8.04
CA VAL A 215 -0.66 13.14 -7.77
C VAL A 215 -1.19 12.25 -8.88
N LYS A 216 -1.61 11.05 -8.51
CA LYS A 216 -2.25 10.11 -9.41
C LYS A 216 -3.75 10.12 -9.18
N ILE A 217 -4.51 10.44 -10.21
CA ILE A 217 -5.97 10.30 -10.26
C ILE A 217 -6.28 9.23 -11.30
N ASP A 218 -6.89 8.14 -10.85
CA ASP A 218 -7.21 6.95 -11.65
C ASP A 218 -5.98 6.44 -12.42
N GLN A 219 -5.90 6.69 -13.73
CA GLN A 219 -4.79 6.28 -14.58
C GLN A 219 -3.84 7.42 -14.94
N THR A 220 -4.17 8.65 -14.58
CA THR A 220 -3.40 9.86 -14.94
C THR A 220 -2.51 10.28 -13.77
N VAL A 221 -1.28 10.70 -14.08
CA VAL A 221 -0.31 11.17 -13.08
C VAL A 221 0.09 12.60 -13.41
N PHE A 222 0.08 13.46 -12.39
CA PHE A 222 0.50 14.85 -12.42
C PHE A 222 1.74 14.99 -11.53
N TYR A 223 2.74 15.74 -11.97
CA TYR A 223 4.02 15.88 -11.28
C TYR A 223 4.29 17.34 -11.01
N GLU A 224 4.76 17.66 -9.80
CA GLU A 224 5.29 18.96 -9.44
C GLU A 224 6.51 18.82 -8.53
N GLU A 225 7.40 19.80 -8.58
CA GLU A 225 8.53 19.89 -7.66
C GLU A 225 8.30 21.08 -6.71
N SER A 226 8.34 20.79 -5.40
CA SER A 226 8.20 21.82 -4.38
C SER A 226 9.34 22.83 -4.45
N GLN A 227 8.98 24.11 -4.44
CA GLN A 227 9.94 25.22 -4.38
C GLN A 227 10.51 25.47 -2.98
N SER A 228 10.12 24.67 -1.99
CA SER A 228 10.58 24.78 -0.61
C SER A 228 12.11 24.66 -0.51
N ALA A 229 12.71 25.31 0.50
CA ALA A 229 14.11 25.10 0.84
C ALA A 229 14.36 23.74 1.51
N PHE A 230 13.30 23.08 1.99
CA PHE A 230 13.35 21.88 2.82
C PHE A 230 12.92 20.63 2.03
N ASN A 231 13.28 19.46 2.58
CA ASN A 231 13.01 18.15 1.98
C ASN A 231 12.14 17.25 2.87
N GLY A 232 11.87 17.65 4.10
CA GLY A 232 11.06 16.88 5.05
C GLY A 232 9.62 17.39 5.05
N LEU A 233 8.67 16.50 5.30
CA LEU A 233 7.31 16.86 5.62
C LEU A 233 7.05 16.37 7.04
N ASP A 234 6.81 17.28 7.98
CA ASP A 234 6.55 16.94 9.38
C ASP A 234 5.05 17.06 9.70
N LEU A 235 4.35 15.92 9.79
CA LEU A 235 2.93 15.83 10.10
C LEU A 235 2.70 15.11 11.44
N ASP A 236 3.41 15.52 12.48
CA ASP A 236 3.31 15.00 13.86
C ASP A 236 1.99 15.37 14.58
N GLY A 237 1.12 16.15 13.95
CA GLY A 237 -0.21 16.49 14.46
C GLY A 237 -1.31 15.49 14.12
N LYS A 238 -2.55 15.84 14.50
CA LYS A 238 -3.75 15.08 14.13
C LYS A 238 -3.97 15.16 12.62
N LYS A 239 -4.34 14.01 12.03
CA LYS A 239 -4.68 13.89 10.61
C LYS A 239 -6.20 13.75 10.51
N TYR A 240 -6.82 14.57 9.69
CA TYR A 240 -8.26 14.66 9.54
C TYR A 240 -8.68 14.19 8.15
N LEU A 241 -9.76 13.44 8.09
CA LEU A 241 -10.53 13.12 6.90
C LEU A 241 -11.85 13.89 7.06
N ILE A 242 -12.08 14.89 6.21
CA ILE A 242 -13.09 15.93 6.44
C ILE A 242 -14.03 16.10 5.24
N SER A 243 -14.73 15.08 4.76
CA SER A 243 -15.96 15.27 3.94
C SER A 243 -16.50 13.98 3.32
N GLU A 244 -17.72 14.11 2.76
CA GLU A 244 -18.71 13.25 2.06
C GLU A 244 -18.24 12.03 1.22
N PHE A 245 -17.12 11.42 1.56
CA PHE A 245 -16.49 10.37 0.75
C PHE A 245 -16.38 9.05 1.53
N LEU A 246 -16.55 7.94 0.82
CA LEU A 246 -16.27 6.60 1.33
C LEU A 246 -14.77 6.31 1.30
N TYR A 247 -14.06 6.53 2.41
CA TYR A 247 -12.63 6.25 2.50
C TYR A 247 -12.32 4.76 2.69
N ARG A 248 -11.11 4.33 2.36
CA ARG A 248 -10.57 2.99 2.68
C ARG A 248 -9.19 3.18 3.30
N LYS A 249 -9.10 3.05 4.63
CA LYS A 249 -7.82 3.14 5.35
C LYS A 249 -7.03 1.84 5.17
N THR A 250 -5.80 1.93 4.68
CA THR A 250 -4.81 0.85 4.67
C THR A 250 -4.01 0.91 5.98
N CYS A 251 -3.76 -0.24 6.62
CA CYS A 251 -2.78 -0.30 7.70
C CYS A 251 -1.39 0.00 7.11
N PHE A 252 -0.72 1.02 7.64
CA PHE A 252 0.73 1.21 7.46
C PHE A 252 1.41 0.75 8.76
N SER A 253 2.44 -0.08 8.60
CA SER A 253 3.41 -0.44 9.65
C SER A 253 4.51 0.60 9.74
#